data_AF-A0A382T7A9-F1
#
_entry.id   AF-A0A382T7A9-F1
#
_cell.length_a   1.000
_cell.length_b   1.000
_cell.length_c   1.000
_cell.angle_alpha   90.00
_cell.angle_beta   90.00
_cell.angle_gamma   90.00
#
_symmetry.space_group_name_H-M   'P 1'
#
loop_
_entity.id
_entity.type
_entity.pdbx_description
1 polymer ?
#
loop_
_entity_poly.entity_id
_entity_poly.type
_entity_poly.pdbx_seq_one_letter_code
_entity_poly.pdbx_strand_id
1 'polypeptide(L)'
;MDVTSGIMKRRAFLKGAGVALLLPRMESLGQVAEADSPRRLLTIVNHLSFYQPELIPQAAGAFDKAPPPLLAELSDQFKHLKIFSGLDNPAVQNGFGHTPCVGILSGYFNKLHRKNRLSIDQAVADLIGDGTRFKSLVFQAGENLNFSQISWDKHGLPVHQIDS
;
A
#
# COMPACT_ATOMS: atom_id res chain seq x y z
N MET A 1 -56.60 -7.51 -51.33
CA MET A 1 -55.48 -8.33 -50.83
C MET A 1 -55.29 -7.93 -49.39
N ASP A 2 -55.82 -8.74 -48.47
CA ASP A 2 -55.83 -8.43 -47.05
C ASP A 2 -54.51 -8.93 -46.44
N VAL A 3 -53.64 -7.99 -46.06
CA VAL A 3 -52.34 -8.31 -45.46
C VAL A 3 -52.59 -8.56 -43.98
N THR A 4 -52.70 -9.83 -43.61
CA THR A 4 -52.78 -10.25 -42.21
C THR A 4 -51.47 -9.88 -41.50
N SER A 5 -51.51 -8.76 -40.76
CA SER A 5 -50.47 -8.43 -39.78
C SER A 5 -50.44 -9.56 -38.75
N GLY A 6 -49.43 -10.43 -38.84
CA GLY A 6 -49.16 -11.44 -37.84
C GLY A 6 -48.84 -10.74 -36.52
N ILE A 7 -49.85 -10.54 -35.68
CA ILE A 7 -49.73 -9.89 -34.37
C ILE A 7 -48.70 -10.70 -33.57
N MET A 8 -47.51 -10.14 -33.39
CA MET A 8 -46.57 -10.63 -32.39
C MET A 8 -47.30 -10.69 -31.07
N LYS A 9 -47.47 -11.89 -30.52
CA LYS A 9 -48.20 -12.07 -29.27
C LYS A 9 -47.40 -11.39 -28.16
N ARG A 10 -47.94 -10.31 -27.61
CA ARG A 10 -47.35 -9.52 -26.51
C ARG A 10 -46.84 -10.40 -25.36
N ARG A 11 -47.54 -11.51 -25.08
CA ARG A 11 -47.14 -12.54 -24.10
C ARG A 11 -45.86 -13.28 -24.48
N ALA A 12 -45.66 -13.60 -25.76
CA ALA A 12 -44.44 -14.25 -26.23
C ALA A 12 -43.24 -13.28 -26.11
N PHE A 13 -43.43 -12.02 -26.47
CA PHE A 13 -42.43 -10.97 -26.30
C PHE A 13 -42.02 -10.79 -24.83
N LEU A 14 -42.99 -10.65 -23.92
CA LEU A 14 -42.73 -10.49 -22.49
C LEU A 14 -42.05 -11.72 -21.86
N LYS A 15 -42.43 -12.93 -22.28
CA LYS A 15 -41.75 -14.17 -21.85
C LYS A 15 -40.30 -14.21 -22.31
N GLY A 16 -40.03 -13.86 -23.57
CA GLY A 16 -38.67 -13.80 -24.11
C GLY A 16 -37.80 -12.78 -23.37
N ALA A 17 -38.33 -11.57 -23.14
CA ALA A 17 -37.64 -10.52 -22.39
C ALA A 17 -37.37 -10.94 -20.93
N GLY A 18 -38.34 -11.57 -20.27
CA GLY A 18 -38.18 -12.08 -18.90
C GLY A 18 -37.10 -13.16 -18.80
N VAL A 19 -37.04 -14.10 -19.76
CA VAL A 19 -35.97 -15.11 -19.82
C VAL A 19 -34.61 -14.44 -20.04
N ALA A 20 -34.52 -13.47 -20.97
CA ALA A 20 -33.26 -12.78 -21.26
C ALA A 20 -32.70 -12.00 -20.04
N LEU A 21 -33.56 -11.45 -19.20
CA LEU A 21 -33.16 -10.76 -17.95
C LEU A 21 -32.75 -11.73 -16.84
N LEU A 22 -33.25 -12.97 -16.86
CA LEU A 22 -32.93 -14.01 -15.88
C LEU A 22 -31.74 -14.88 -16.30
N LEU A 23 -31.30 -14.80 -17.56
CA LEU A 23 -30.07 -15.45 -17.99
C LEU A 23 -28.90 -14.86 -17.19
N PRO A 24 -28.02 -15.71 -16.62
CA PRO A 24 -26.75 -15.25 -16.09
C PRO A 24 -26.07 -14.42 -17.15
N ARG A 25 -25.56 -13.25 -16.78
CA ARG A 25 -24.63 -12.55 -17.67
C ARG A 25 -23.53 -13.54 -17.99
N MET A 26 -23.33 -13.83 -19.27
CA MET A 26 -22.27 -14.72 -19.74
C MET A 26 -20.93 -14.00 -19.55
N GLU A 27 -20.59 -13.64 -18.32
CA GLU A 27 -19.40 -12.88 -17.93
C GLU A 27 -18.13 -13.62 -18.39
N SER A 28 -18.20 -14.95 -18.48
CA SER A 28 -17.18 -15.82 -19.07
C SER A 28 -16.92 -15.57 -20.57
N LEU A 29 -17.89 -15.05 -21.33
CA LEU A 29 -17.74 -14.65 -22.73
C LEU A 29 -17.45 -13.15 -22.90
N GLY A 30 -17.49 -12.37 -21.81
CA GLY A 30 -17.16 -10.96 -21.83
C GLY A 30 -15.64 -10.77 -21.91
N GLN A 31 -15.18 -9.91 -22.82
CA GLN A 31 -13.84 -9.34 -22.72
C GLN A 31 -13.77 -8.55 -21.41
N VAL A 32 -13.05 -9.07 -20.42
CA VAL A 32 -12.71 -8.30 -19.22
C VAL A 32 -11.86 -7.14 -19.71
N ALA A 33 -12.37 -5.91 -19.58
CA ALA A 33 -11.55 -4.73 -19.80
C ALA A 33 -10.32 -4.85 -18.90
N GLU A 34 -9.13 -4.67 -19.47
CA GLU A 34 -7.89 -4.72 -18.71
C GLU A 34 -7.96 -3.63 -17.63
N ALA A 35 -8.26 -4.05 -16.41
CA ALA A 35 -8.36 -3.14 -15.28
C ALA A 35 -6.96 -2.63 -14.95
N ASP A 36 -6.83 -1.32 -14.77
CA ASP A 36 -5.56 -0.72 -14.34
C ASP A 36 -5.06 -1.44 -13.08
N SER A 37 -3.79 -1.84 -13.12
CA SER A 37 -3.16 -2.50 -11.96
C SER A 37 -3.16 -1.54 -10.77
N PRO A 38 -3.72 -1.93 -9.61
CA PRO A 38 -3.83 -1.02 -8.50
C PRO A 38 -2.46 -0.69 -7.93
N ARG A 39 -2.26 0.59 -7.60
CA ARG A 39 -1.04 1.06 -6.95
C ARG A 39 -0.98 0.53 -5.52
N ARG A 40 0.23 0.21 -5.06
CA ARG A 40 0.50 -0.33 -3.72
C ARG A 40 1.71 0.35 -3.12
N LEU A 41 1.74 0.45 -1.79
CA LEU A 41 2.89 0.90 -1.02
C LEU A 41 3.39 -0.27 -0.17
N LEU A 42 4.70 -0.47 -0.17
CA LEU A 42 5.39 -1.37 0.75
C LEU A 42 6.36 -0.55 1.60
N THR A 43 6.21 -0.62 2.92
CA THR A 43 7.13 0.00 3.88
C THR A 43 7.82 -1.11 4.66
N ILE A 44 9.16 -1.09 4.66
CA ILE A 44 9.98 -2.01 5.44
C ILE A 44 10.78 -1.17 6.45
N VAL A 45 10.73 -1.58 7.71
CA VAL A 45 11.51 -0.95 8.79
C VAL A 45 12.48 -1.98 9.34
N ASN A 46 13.76 -1.65 9.26
CA ASN A 46 14.82 -2.40 9.90
C ASN A 46 15.28 -1.63 11.15
N HIS A 47 15.04 -2.18 12.35
CA HIS A 47 15.22 -1.47 13.63
C HIS A 47 16.65 -0.98 13.90
N LEU A 48 17.67 -1.71 13.44
CA LEU A 48 19.07 -1.31 13.57
C LEU A 48 19.63 -0.65 12.31
N SER A 49 18.80 -0.52 11.27
CA SER A 49 19.20 -0.06 9.95
C SER A 49 20.40 -0.84 9.38
N PHE A 50 21.08 -0.26 8.40
CA PHE A 50 22.30 -0.79 7.81
C PHE A 50 23.51 0.08 8.16
N TYR A 51 24.71 -0.44 7.88
CA TYR A 51 25.95 0.33 8.01
C TYR A 51 25.97 1.51 7.04
N GLN A 52 25.68 2.71 7.56
CA GLN A 52 25.46 3.92 6.76
C GLN A 52 26.61 4.28 5.80
N PRO A 53 27.90 4.16 6.17
CA PRO A 53 29.00 4.48 5.26
C PRO A 53 29.01 3.67 3.95
N GLU A 54 28.38 2.49 3.94
CA GLU A 54 28.25 1.64 2.74
C GLU A 54 26.83 1.63 2.14
N LEU A 55 25.88 2.36 2.73
CA LEU A 55 24.51 2.52 2.22
C LEU A 55 24.30 3.88 1.55
N ILE A 56 24.87 4.96 2.11
CA ILE A 56 24.59 6.34 1.70
C ILE A 56 25.56 6.77 0.59
N PRO A 57 25.06 7.25 -0.57
CA PRO A 57 25.90 7.83 -1.61
C PRO A 57 26.69 9.05 -1.13
N GLN A 58 27.96 9.15 -1.54
CA GLN A 58 28.83 10.28 -1.20
C GLN A 58 28.54 11.55 -2.01
N ALA A 59 27.88 11.40 -3.17
CA ALA A 59 27.48 12.50 -4.04
C ALA A 59 26.02 12.34 -4.47
N ALA A 60 25.35 13.46 -4.71
CA ALA A 60 24.02 13.47 -5.28
C ALA A 60 24.06 13.17 -6.79
N GLY A 61 22.97 12.58 -7.30
CA GLY A 61 22.82 12.28 -8.72
C GLY A 61 22.50 10.81 -8.98
N ALA A 62 22.75 10.37 -10.21
CA ALA A 62 22.61 8.97 -10.58
C ALA A 62 23.68 8.10 -9.89
N PHE A 63 23.36 6.82 -9.71
CA PHE A 63 24.26 5.82 -9.11
C PHE A 63 25.34 5.28 -10.08
N ASP A 64 25.61 6.00 -11.17
CA ASP A 64 26.38 5.52 -12.33
C ASP A 64 27.90 5.45 -12.10
N LYS A 65 28.46 6.28 -11.23
CA LYS A 65 29.92 6.40 -11.05
C LYS A 65 30.49 5.61 -9.86
N ALA A 66 29.73 5.48 -8.78
CA ALA A 66 30.18 4.83 -7.55
C ALA A 66 28.96 4.51 -6.65
N PRO A 67 28.18 3.47 -6.96
CA PRO A 67 27.08 3.06 -6.10
C PRO A 67 27.60 2.52 -4.77
N PRO A 68 26.93 2.82 -3.63
CA PRO A 68 27.25 2.22 -2.34
C PRO A 68 27.23 0.68 -2.40
N PRO A 69 28.20 -0.04 -1.79
CA PRO A 69 28.31 -1.50 -1.86
C PRO A 69 27.03 -2.23 -1.42
N LEU A 70 26.33 -1.73 -0.39
CA LEU A 70 25.10 -2.35 0.11
C LEU A 70 23.91 -2.25 -0.86
N LEU A 71 24.04 -1.50 -1.96
CA LEU A 71 23.02 -1.37 -2.99
C LEU A 71 23.37 -2.15 -4.26
N ALA A 72 24.48 -2.90 -4.29
CA ALA A 72 24.92 -3.61 -5.49
C ALA A 72 23.83 -4.55 -6.08
N GLU A 73 23.11 -5.25 -5.21
CA GLU A 73 21.99 -6.15 -5.57
C GLU A 73 20.77 -5.40 -6.16
N LEU A 74 20.72 -4.07 -6.04
CA LEU A 74 19.66 -3.22 -6.59
C LEU A 74 20.10 -2.50 -7.87
N SER A 75 21.25 -2.86 -8.46
CA SER A 75 21.83 -2.20 -9.63
C SER A 75 20.87 -2.06 -10.81
N ASP A 76 20.09 -3.11 -11.10
CA ASP A 76 19.06 -3.10 -12.15
C ASP A 76 17.94 -2.08 -11.92
N GLN A 77 17.76 -1.63 -10.67
CA GLN A 77 16.70 -0.71 -10.23
C GLN A 77 17.21 0.71 -9.94
N PHE A 78 18.48 1.03 -10.18
CA PHE A 78 19.04 2.34 -9.85
C PHE A 78 18.33 3.54 -10.49
N LYS A 79 17.69 3.36 -11.64
CA LYS A 79 16.85 4.41 -12.27
C LYS A 79 15.57 4.75 -11.48
N HIS A 80 15.12 3.82 -10.63
CA HIS A 80 13.91 3.92 -9.81
C HIS A 80 14.22 4.10 -8.33
N LEU A 81 15.46 3.84 -7.92
CA LEU A 81 15.91 3.97 -6.54
C LEU A 81 16.16 5.44 -6.18
N LYS A 82 15.70 5.83 -5.00
CA LYS A 82 16.00 7.14 -4.40
C LYS A 82 16.43 6.92 -2.97
N ILE A 83 17.50 7.61 -2.55
CA ILE A 83 17.97 7.60 -1.17
C ILE A 83 17.81 9.00 -0.60
N PHE A 84 17.15 9.05 0.56
CA PHE A 84 17.03 10.24 1.37
C PHE A 84 17.88 10.03 2.62
N SER A 85 18.82 10.95 2.86
CA SER A 85 19.70 10.96 4.04
C SER A 85 19.65 12.33 4.71
N GLY A 86 20.23 12.42 5.92
CA GLY A 86 20.22 13.67 6.68
C GLY A 86 18.87 14.04 7.31
N LEU A 87 17.91 13.10 7.34
CA LEU A 87 16.68 13.28 8.10
C LEU A 87 17.01 13.22 9.59
N ASP A 88 16.74 14.31 10.29
CA ASP A 88 16.87 14.41 11.74
C ASP A 88 15.49 14.64 12.37
N ASN A 89 15.22 13.90 13.45
CA ASN A 89 14.05 14.10 14.27
C ASN A 89 14.50 14.33 15.71
N PRO A 90 14.63 15.59 16.15
CA PRO A 90 15.11 15.92 17.49
C PRO A 90 14.30 15.27 18.61
N ALA A 91 13.02 14.96 18.35
CA ALA A 91 12.18 14.30 19.34
C ALA A 91 12.68 12.89 19.67
N VAL A 92 13.33 12.17 18.74
CA VAL A 92 13.91 10.82 18.96
C VAL A 92 14.83 10.80 20.18
N GLN A 93 15.56 11.89 20.45
CA GLN A 93 16.48 12.01 21.60
C GLN A 93 15.76 11.96 22.95
N ASN A 94 14.45 12.23 22.98
CA ASN A 94 13.62 12.15 24.19
C ASN A 94 13.18 10.70 24.51
N GLY A 95 13.52 9.73 23.67
CA GLY A 95 13.29 8.31 23.91
C GLY A 95 14.53 7.59 24.47
N PHE A 96 14.36 6.33 24.87
CA PHE A 96 15.45 5.48 25.35
C PHE A 96 15.64 4.27 24.43
N GLY A 97 16.87 3.97 24.03
CA GLY A 97 17.21 2.79 23.22
C GLY A 97 16.38 2.69 21.93
N HIS A 98 15.72 1.54 21.72
CA HIS A 98 14.92 1.25 20.52
C HIS A 98 13.52 1.87 20.50
N THR A 99 13.11 2.55 21.57
CA THR A 99 11.75 3.13 21.66
C THR A 99 11.41 4.17 20.58
N PRO A 100 12.34 4.96 20.03
CA PRO A 100 12.00 5.91 18.98
C PRO A 100 11.61 5.29 17.63
N CYS A 101 11.95 4.02 17.39
CA CYS A 101 11.65 3.31 16.13
C CYS A 101 10.15 3.29 15.80
N VAL A 102 9.29 3.34 16.83
CA VAL A 102 7.81 3.41 16.69
C VAL A 102 7.32 4.67 15.95
N GLY A 103 8.17 5.70 15.84
CA GLY A 103 7.87 6.96 15.19
C GLY A 103 8.28 7.02 13.72
N ILE A 104 8.90 5.99 13.15
CA ILE A 104 9.53 6.08 11.82
C ILE A 104 8.55 6.43 10.69
N LEU A 105 7.30 5.93 10.74
CA LEU A 105 6.26 6.22 9.74
C LEU A 105 5.35 7.39 10.13
N SER A 106 5.46 7.94 11.34
CA SER A 106 4.58 9.03 11.84
C SER A 106 5.34 10.31 12.18
N GLY A 107 6.67 10.24 12.26
CA GLY A 107 7.55 11.29 12.77
C GLY A 107 7.45 11.48 14.29
N TYR A 108 6.69 10.66 15.02
CA TYR A 108 6.46 10.90 16.45
C TYR A 108 6.35 9.63 17.31
N PHE A 109 7.25 9.52 18.28
CA PHE A 109 7.37 8.32 19.12
C PHE A 109 6.61 8.40 20.46
N ASN A 110 6.39 9.59 21.03
CA ASN A 110 5.74 9.74 22.34
C ASN A 110 4.19 9.83 22.23
N LYS A 111 3.44 8.89 22.81
CA LYS A 111 1.97 8.86 22.68
C LYS A 111 1.26 10.12 23.23
N LEU A 112 1.78 10.73 24.30
CA LEU A 112 1.12 11.84 25.01
C LEU A 112 1.21 13.19 24.29
N HIS A 113 2.18 13.35 23.40
CA HIS A 113 2.48 14.63 22.74
C HIS A 113 2.39 14.55 21.20
N ARG A 114 1.74 13.50 20.67
CA ARG A 114 1.59 13.28 19.22
C ARG A 114 0.84 14.43 18.56
N LYS A 115 1.56 15.20 17.72
CA LYS A 115 0.95 16.10 16.73
C LYS A 115 0.39 15.31 15.54
N ASN A 116 1.16 14.34 15.04
CA ASN A 116 0.74 13.42 13.98
C ASN A 116 0.19 12.14 14.61
N ARG A 117 -1.08 11.83 14.31
CA ARG A 117 -1.76 10.62 14.78
C ARG A 117 -1.75 9.49 13.76
N LEU A 118 -1.73 9.84 12.47
CA LEU A 118 -1.77 8.93 11.35
C LEU A 118 -0.36 8.68 10.79
N SER A 119 0.02 7.43 10.59
CA SER A 119 1.27 7.08 9.90
C SER A 119 1.13 7.16 8.38
N ILE A 120 2.25 7.33 7.66
CA ILE A 120 2.27 7.51 6.20
C ILE A 120 1.67 6.30 5.46
N ASP A 121 1.93 5.08 5.93
CA ASP A 121 1.36 3.86 5.36
C ASP A 121 -0.17 3.85 5.46
N GLN A 122 -0.73 4.31 6.58
CA GLN A 122 -2.18 4.40 6.77
C GLN A 122 -2.79 5.56 6.00
N ALA A 123 -2.08 6.70 5.90
CA ALA A 123 -2.51 7.81 5.05
C ALA A 123 -2.58 7.43 3.57
N VAL A 124 -1.61 6.63 3.09
CA VAL A 124 -1.63 6.11 1.71
C VAL A 124 -2.72 5.06 1.55
N ALA A 125 -2.92 4.17 2.53
CA ALA A 125 -4.01 3.20 2.53
C ALA A 125 -5.39 3.87 2.44
N ASP A 126 -5.60 4.99 3.13
CA ASP A 126 -6.82 5.81 3.01
C ASP A 126 -7.00 6.41 1.61
N LEU A 127 -5.91 6.72 0.90
CA LEU A 127 -5.95 7.36 -0.41
C LEU A 127 -6.15 6.37 -1.57
N ILE A 128 -5.53 5.19 -1.52
CA ILE A 128 -5.50 4.25 -2.66
C ILE A 128 -6.06 2.86 -2.34
N GLY A 129 -6.36 2.56 -1.09
CA GLY A 129 -6.71 1.22 -0.65
C GLY A 129 -8.08 0.71 -1.15
N ASP A 130 -8.96 1.60 -1.62
CA ASP A 130 -10.23 1.22 -2.24
C ASP A 130 -10.02 0.43 -3.55
N GLY A 131 -8.85 0.56 -4.18
CA GLY A 131 -8.46 -0.20 -5.37
C GLY A 131 -7.88 -1.59 -5.08
N THR A 132 -7.69 -1.97 -3.82
CA THR A 132 -7.07 -3.25 -3.43
C THR A 132 -8.02 -4.09 -2.58
N ARG A 133 -7.89 -5.42 -2.66
CA ARG A 133 -8.71 -6.36 -1.86
C ARG A 133 -8.58 -6.11 -0.34
N PHE A 134 -7.38 -5.78 0.11
CA PHE A 134 -7.10 -5.38 1.47
C PHE A 134 -6.59 -3.94 1.45
N LYS A 135 -7.20 -3.09 2.27
CA LYS A 135 -6.83 -1.66 2.37
C LYS A 135 -5.42 -1.48 2.94
N SER A 136 -5.08 -2.26 3.95
CA SER A 136 -3.77 -2.27 4.59
C SER A 136 -3.48 -3.65 5.17
N LEU A 137 -2.22 -4.08 5.09
CA LEU A 137 -1.71 -5.28 5.75
C LEU A 137 -0.43 -4.88 6.48
N VAL A 138 -0.43 -5.06 7.80
CA VAL A 138 0.72 -4.75 8.65
C VAL A 138 1.24 -6.05 9.23
N PHE A 139 2.53 -6.30 9.00
CA PHE A 139 3.21 -7.50 9.45
C PHE A 139 4.32 -7.15 10.43
N GLN A 140 4.62 -8.09 11.31
CA GLN A 140 5.81 -8.06 12.14
C GLN A 140 6.62 -9.34 11.91
N ALA A 141 7.93 -9.19 11.79
CA ALA A 141 8.86 -10.31 11.74
C ALA A 141 9.52 -10.46 13.13
N GLY A 142 9.35 -11.63 13.74
CA GLY A 142 9.93 -11.96 15.05
C GLY A 142 8.98 -11.76 16.25
N GLU A 143 9.15 -12.58 17.28
CA GLU A 143 8.28 -12.62 18.46
C GLU A 143 8.31 -11.33 19.30
N ASN A 144 7.11 -10.86 19.68
CA ASN A 144 6.84 -10.10 20.91
C ASN A 144 7.66 -8.83 21.17
N LEU A 145 8.12 -8.13 20.14
CA LEU A 145 8.62 -6.77 20.30
C LEU A 145 7.43 -5.80 20.39
N ASN A 146 6.81 -5.66 21.57
CA ASN A 146 5.76 -4.65 21.82
C ASN A 146 6.18 -3.20 21.47
N PHE A 147 7.49 -2.98 21.28
CA PHE A 147 8.09 -1.73 20.82
C PHE A 147 8.31 -1.66 19.30
N SER A 148 7.83 -2.63 18.52
CA SER A 148 7.95 -2.71 17.05
C SER A 148 6.70 -2.21 16.30
N GLN A 149 5.73 -1.64 17.02
CA GLN A 149 4.55 -1.02 16.43
C GLN A 149 4.92 0.29 15.74
N ILE A 150 4.86 0.31 14.42
CA ILE A 150 5.24 1.46 13.58
C ILE A 150 4.06 2.08 12.83
N SER A 151 2.92 1.39 12.78
CA SER A 151 1.73 1.80 12.03
C SER A 151 0.64 2.30 12.98
N TRP A 152 0.06 3.45 12.67
CA TRP A 152 -0.86 4.20 13.53
C TRP A 152 -2.07 4.68 12.73
N ASP A 153 -3.28 4.36 13.21
CA ASP A 153 -4.52 4.79 12.58
C ASP A 153 -4.81 6.29 12.81
N LYS A 154 -5.88 6.81 12.20
CA LYS A 154 -6.29 8.22 12.35
C LYS A 154 -6.60 8.64 13.81
N HIS A 155 -6.83 7.69 14.71
CA HIS A 155 -7.07 7.93 16.13
C HIS A 155 -5.77 7.89 16.95
N GLY A 156 -4.64 7.52 16.34
CA GLY A 156 -3.35 7.34 16.99
C GLY A 156 -3.23 6.01 17.73
N LEU A 157 -4.10 5.05 17.42
CA LEU A 157 -4.06 3.69 17.94
C LEU A 157 -3.18 2.82 17.04
N PRO A 158 -2.45 1.84 17.63
CA PRO A 158 -1.64 0.94 16.83
C PRO A 158 -2.53 0.08 15.93
N VAL A 159 -2.16 -0.04 14.66
CA VAL A 159 -2.80 -0.99 13.76
C VAL A 159 -2.36 -2.40 14.13
N HIS A 160 -3.28 -3.36 14.11
CA HIS A 160 -2.97 -4.75 14.42
C HIS A 160 -1.88 -5.29 13.47
N GLN A 161 -0.81 -5.81 14.06
CA GLN A 161 0.29 -6.43 13.33
C GLN A 161 0.09 -7.94 13.32
N ILE A 162 0.16 -8.53 12.14
CA ILE A 162 0.10 -9.98 11.94
C ILE A 162 1.52 -10.52 12.11
N ASP A 163 1.68 -11.48 13.01
CA ASP A 163 2.95 -12.18 13.20
C ASP A 163 3.20 -13.18 12.06
N SER A 164 4.45 -13.30 11.63
CA SER A 164 4.93 -14.28 10.63
C SER A 164 5.00 -15.70 11.16
#